data_AF-A0A7L6BAH7-F1
#
_entry.id   AF-A0A7L6BAH7-F1
#
_cell.length_a   1.000
_cell.length_b   1.000
_cell.length_c   1.000
_cell.angle_alpha   90.00
_cell.angle_beta   90.00
_cell.angle_gamma   90.00
#
_symmetry.space_group_name_H-M   'P 1'
#
loop_
_entity.id
_entity.type
_entity.pdbx_description
1 polymer ?
#
loop_
_entity_poly.entity_id
_entity_poly.type
_entity_poly.pdbx_seq_one_letter_code
_entity_poly.pdbx_strand_id
1 'polypeptide(L)'
;MARPKTPHGDGPDAPRPHGDGDGEGDGTGASPGRRRGTEVPENVGRAQDTIADEARQGRPGGDQGGSPGRPGGDGGSQTPRPGTPEYDARVQELAADPAHNGKVSAKSRREAEVGLEAEAQGKIPGPIRRAELDNSDPAFQRDQGEFVDANGDYWDVKSPVDTFPAGRQAGQPMPEGTRGRYDGNETEQKLSDEVAGGQRVIIDSKNLSPGSLADLKRRVSGNPDLDGKVVFLE
;
A
#
# COMPACT_ATOMS: atom_id res chain seq x y z
N MET A 1 -36.64 0.63 48.78
CA MET A 1 -36.56 0.11 47.40
C MET A 1 -37.09 -1.32 47.39
N ALA A 2 -38.32 -1.51 46.92
CA ALA A 2 -39.01 -2.80 46.92
C ALA A 2 -38.81 -3.50 45.56
N ARG A 3 -38.45 -4.79 45.59
CA ARG A 3 -38.32 -5.65 44.40
C ARG A 3 -39.69 -6.23 44.01
N PRO A 4 -40.08 -6.24 42.73
CA PRO A 4 -41.20 -7.06 42.28
C PRO A 4 -40.77 -8.48 41.90
N LYS A 5 -41.59 -9.44 42.36
CA LYS A 5 -41.58 -10.88 42.09
C LYS A 5 -42.01 -11.19 40.65
N THR A 6 -41.31 -12.12 40.03
CA THR A 6 -41.77 -12.92 38.87
C THR A 6 -42.87 -13.91 39.28
N PRO A 7 -43.84 -14.20 38.39
CA PRO A 7 -44.63 -15.43 38.46
C PRO A 7 -44.15 -16.46 37.43
N HIS A 8 -43.96 -17.69 37.91
CA HIS A 8 -43.92 -18.93 37.14
C HIS A 8 -45.35 -19.32 36.71
N GLY A 9 -45.47 -19.87 35.50
CA GLY A 9 -46.66 -20.59 35.03
C GLY A 9 -46.22 -21.92 34.42
N ASP A 10 -46.74 -23.01 34.99
CA ASP A 10 -46.51 -24.40 34.62
C ASP A 10 -47.59 -24.94 33.65
N GLY A 11 -47.13 -25.72 32.65
CA GLY A 11 -47.78 -26.92 32.08
C GLY A 11 -48.63 -26.79 30.80
N PRO A 12 -48.92 -27.88 30.05
CA PRO A 12 -48.24 -29.20 29.97
C PRO A 12 -48.05 -29.80 28.53
N ASP A 13 -47.29 -30.90 28.50
CA ASP A 13 -47.03 -32.00 27.53
C ASP A 13 -47.70 -32.13 26.12
N ALA A 14 -46.80 -32.30 25.12
CA ALA A 14 -46.70 -33.34 24.04
C ALA A 14 -47.85 -33.62 23.02
N PRO A 15 -47.65 -34.35 21.88
CA PRO A 15 -46.45 -34.98 21.31
C PRO A 15 -46.18 -34.71 19.79
N ARG A 16 -45.07 -35.28 19.30
CA ARG A 16 -44.65 -35.41 17.88
C ARG A 16 -45.59 -36.33 17.06
N PRO A 17 -45.53 -36.24 15.71
CA PRO A 17 -45.49 -37.46 14.91
C PRO A 17 -44.35 -37.50 13.88
N HIS A 18 -43.92 -38.73 13.63
CA HIS A 18 -43.04 -39.21 12.57
C HIS A 18 -43.69 -39.06 11.19
N GLY A 19 -42.85 -38.99 10.15
CA GLY A 19 -43.24 -39.15 8.75
C GLY A 19 -42.06 -39.65 7.94
N ASP A 20 -41.96 -40.98 7.84
CA ASP A 20 -41.15 -41.74 6.89
C ASP A 20 -41.65 -41.51 5.45
N GLY A 21 -40.78 -41.68 4.45
CA GLY A 21 -41.15 -41.51 3.04
C GLY A 21 -40.00 -41.65 2.05
N ASP A 22 -39.38 -42.83 2.05
CA ASP A 22 -38.92 -43.67 0.93
C ASP A 22 -38.94 -43.08 -0.50
N GLY A 23 -37.80 -43.22 -1.20
CA GLY A 23 -37.68 -42.93 -2.62
C GLY A 23 -36.36 -43.43 -3.20
N GLU A 24 -36.31 -44.74 -3.48
CA GLU A 24 -35.22 -45.49 -4.12
C GLU A 24 -34.90 -45.00 -5.54
N GLY A 25 -33.65 -45.18 -5.94
CA GLY A 25 -33.14 -44.93 -7.30
C GLY A 25 -31.70 -45.40 -7.47
N ASP A 26 -31.54 -46.72 -7.57
CA ASP A 26 -30.33 -47.49 -7.91
C ASP A 26 -29.56 -46.92 -9.12
N GLY A 27 -28.23 -46.78 -9.02
CA GLY A 27 -27.27 -47.69 -9.66
C GLY A 27 -26.69 -47.05 -10.94
N THR A 28 -25.40 -47.05 -11.27
CA THR A 28 -24.28 -47.99 -11.10
C THR A 28 -23.01 -47.18 -11.44
N GLY A 29 -21.86 -47.31 -10.76
CA GLY A 29 -20.84 -48.29 -11.13
C GLY A 29 -19.41 -47.72 -11.04
N ALA A 30 -18.60 -48.39 -10.20
CA ALA A 30 -17.14 -48.62 -10.30
C ALA A 30 -16.09 -47.47 -10.22
N SER A 31 -15.41 -47.43 -9.07
CA SER A 31 -13.96 -47.14 -8.93
C SER A 31 -13.13 -48.39 -9.31
N PRO A 32 -11.76 -48.43 -9.31
CA PRO A 32 -10.72 -47.40 -9.18
C PRO A 32 -9.59 -47.51 -10.25
N GLY A 33 -8.71 -46.49 -10.37
CA GLY A 33 -7.53 -46.60 -11.24
C GLY A 33 -6.47 -45.53 -11.02
N ARG A 34 -5.42 -45.87 -10.27
CA ARG A 34 -4.23 -45.06 -10.01
C ARG A 34 -3.18 -45.35 -11.10
N ARG A 35 -2.77 -44.38 -11.93
CA ARG A 35 -1.46 -44.38 -12.62
C ARG A 35 -0.89 -42.97 -12.81
N ARG A 36 0.44 -42.96 -12.71
CA ARG A 36 1.46 -41.91 -12.70
C ARG A 36 1.93 -41.63 -14.15
N GLY A 37 2.37 -40.40 -14.46
CA GLY A 37 3.15 -40.03 -15.67
C GLY A 37 2.59 -38.80 -16.39
N THR A 38 3.22 -37.62 -16.24
CA THR A 38 4.11 -36.98 -17.24
C THR A 38 3.45 -36.65 -18.57
N GLU A 39 3.20 -35.36 -18.82
CA GLU A 39 3.67 -34.60 -20.00
C GLU A 39 3.05 -33.20 -19.99
N VAL A 40 3.90 -32.20 -19.76
CA VAL A 40 3.60 -30.78 -19.94
C VAL A 40 4.19 -30.42 -21.31
N PRO A 41 3.42 -29.96 -22.30
CA PRO A 41 4.03 -29.39 -23.49
C PRO A 41 4.54 -27.97 -23.17
N GLU A 42 5.87 -27.88 -23.17
CA GLU A 42 6.63 -26.64 -23.28
C GLU A 42 6.47 -26.00 -24.67
N ASN A 43 6.73 -24.68 -24.68
CA ASN A 43 7.36 -23.92 -25.76
C ASN A 43 6.44 -23.23 -26.78
N VAL A 44 6.34 -21.88 -26.73
CA VAL A 44 6.94 -20.86 -27.63
C VAL A 44 6.69 -19.49 -26.98
N GLY A 45 7.57 -18.49 -26.86
CA GLY A 45 8.99 -18.24 -27.12
C GLY A 45 9.27 -16.84 -26.52
N ARG A 46 10.31 -16.65 -25.71
CA ARG A 46 11.70 -16.31 -26.08
C ARG A 46 11.85 -15.14 -27.06
N ALA A 47 12.09 -13.96 -26.49
CA ALA A 47 13.02 -12.92 -26.94
C ALA A 47 13.05 -11.88 -25.77
N GLN A 48 14.14 -11.44 -25.17
CA GLN A 48 15.55 -11.32 -25.57
C GLN A 48 16.44 -11.36 -24.31
N ASP A 49 17.50 -12.19 -24.35
CA ASP A 49 18.75 -12.01 -23.60
C ASP A 49 19.50 -10.83 -24.24
N THR A 50 20.16 -9.91 -23.53
CA THR A 50 21.56 -10.02 -23.08
C THR A 50 22.00 -8.61 -22.63
N ILE A 51 22.79 -8.52 -21.56
CA ILE A 51 24.04 -7.73 -21.35
C ILE A 51 24.18 -7.55 -19.84
N ALA A 52 24.93 -8.45 -19.19
CA ALA A 52 25.60 -8.18 -17.92
C ALA A 52 26.59 -9.31 -17.63
N ASP A 53 27.71 -9.36 -18.35
CA ASP A 53 28.92 -9.96 -17.82
C ASP A 53 30.13 -9.48 -18.62
N GLU A 54 30.77 -8.41 -18.16
CA GLU A 54 32.22 -8.20 -18.30
C GLU A 54 32.64 -6.98 -17.48
N ALA A 55 33.31 -7.22 -16.35
CA ALA A 55 34.50 -6.50 -15.87
C ALA A 55 34.73 -6.73 -14.37
N ARG A 56 35.35 -7.87 -14.04
CA ARG A 56 36.21 -7.99 -12.85
C ARG A 56 37.60 -8.43 -13.32
N GLN A 57 38.60 -7.54 -13.20
CA GLN A 57 39.93 -7.80 -12.64
C GLN A 57 40.94 -6.65 -12.93
N GLY A 58 41.28 -5.87 -11.89
CA GLY A 58 42.66 -5.59 -11.40
C GLY A 58 43.64 -4.60 -12.09
N ARG A 59 43.79 -3.39 -11.47
CA ARG A 59 45.01 -2.59 -11.05
C ARG A 59 46.18 -2.31 -12.04
N PRO A 60 47.11 -1.31 -11.83
CA PRO A 60 47.42 -0.48 -10.64
C PRO A 60 47.74 1.04 -10.86
N GLY A 61 47.75 1.83 -9.76
CA GLY A 61 48.78 2.86 -9.48
C GLY A 61 48.55 4.34 -9.88
N GLY A 62 48.63 5.24 -8.88
CA GLY A 62 49.39 6.49 -9.01
C GLY A 62 48.65 7.84 -9.10
N ASP A 63 48.50 8.48 -7.95
CA ASP A 63 48.93 9.87 -7.67
C ASP A 63 48.13 11.10 -8.16
N GLN A 64 47.62 11.83 -7.16
CA GLN A 64 47.41 13.29 -7.03
C GLN A 64 46.53 14.06 -8.03
N GLY A 65 45.48 14.69 -7.48
CA GLY A 65 45.01 15.99 -7.98
C GLY A 65 43.50 16.22 -7.90
N GLY A 66 43.06 16.95 -6.87
CA GLY A 66 41.81 17.72 -6.91
C GLY A 66 40.59 17.04 -6.30
N SER A 67 40.40 17.22 -4.98
CA SER A 67 39.07 17.16 -4.39
C SER A 67 38.17 18.22 -5.06
N PRO A 68 37.07 17.86 -5.73
CA PRO A 68 36.05 18.86 -6.05
C PRO A 68 35.36 19.22 -4.73
N GLY A 69 35.38 20.52 -4.42
CA GLY A 69 34.94 21.08 -3.16
C GLY A 69 33.55 20.59 -2.73
N ARG A 70 33.46 20.32 -1.43
CA ARG A 70 32.21 20.40 -0.66
C ARG A 70 31.58 21.78 -0.93
N PRO A 71 30.36 21.89 -1.49
CA PRO A 71 29.59 23.11 -1.34
C PRO A 71 28.93 23.04 0.04
N GLY A 72 29.42 23.86 0.96
CA GLY A 72 28.68 24.21 2.16
C GLY A 72 27.73 25.36 1.86
N GLY A 73 26.51 25.28 2.40
CA GLY A 73 25.76 26.44 2.86
C GLY A 73 24.66 27.00 1.96
N ASP A 74 23.44 26.55 2.25
CA ASP A 74 22.17 27.30 2.21
C ASP A 74 21.45 27.54 0.86
N GLY A 75 20.18 27.10 0.76
CA GLY A 75 19.26 27.56 -0.28
C GLY A 75 18.56 26.52 -1.17
N GLY A 76 17.98 25.46 -0.60
CA GLY A 76 16.92 24.66 -1.23
C GLY A 76 17.37 23.57 -2.22
N SER A 77 17.48 22.33 -1.75
CA SER A 77 17.53 21.16 -2.63
C SER A 77 16.23 21.09 -3.42
N GLN A 78 16.20 21.64 -4.64
CA GLN A 78 15.05 21.54 -5.50
C GLN A 78 14.84 20.07 -5.89
N THR A 79 13.62 19.57 -5.72
CA THR A 79 13.22 18.27 -6.25
C THR A 79 13.53 18.22 -7.75
N PRO A 80 14.24 17.19 -8.23
CA PRO A 80 14.48 17.03 -9.67
C PRO A 80 13.17 17.00 -10.45
N ARG A 81 13.20 17.51 -11.68
CA ARG A 81 12.01 17.58 -12.52
C ARG A 81 11.62 16.19 -13.02
N PRO A 82 10.33 15.80 -13.01
CA PRO A 82 9.88 14.54 -13.61
C PRO A 82 10.38 14.36 -15.05
N GLY A 83 10.89 13.15 -15.33
CA GLY A 83 11.42 12.77 -16.64
C GLY A 83 12.89 13.09 -16.88
N THR A 84 13.64 13.59 -15.88
CA THR A 84 15.10 13.69 -15.96
C THR A 84 15.78 12.46 -15.33
N PRO A 85 17.03 12.13 -15.71
CA PRO A 85 17.79 11.04 -15.09
C PRO A 85 17.92 11.18 -13.57
N GLU A 86 18.01 12.41 -13.06
CA GLU A 86 18.10 12.70 -11.64
C GLU A 86 16.78 12.38 -10.92
N TYR A 87 15.63 12.66 -11.54
CA TYR A 87 14.33 12.27 -11.00
C TYR A 87 14.18 10.75 -10.96
N ASP A 88 14.55 10.07 -12.05
CA ASP A 88 14.49 8.60 -12.09
C ASP A 88 15.40 7.97 -11.02
N ALA A 89 16.58 8.53 -10.79
CA ALA A 89 17.48 8.11 -9.70
C ALA A 89 16.84 8.29 -8.32
N ARG A 90 16.17 9.43 -8.08
CA ARG A 90 15.43 9.67 -6.83
C ARG A 90 14.25 8.74 -6.65
N VAL A 91 13.51 8.43 -7.71
CA VAL A 91 12.44 7.42 -7.67
C VAL A 91 13.01 6.05 -7.32
N GLN A 92 14.13 5.62 -7.92
CA GLN A 92 14.75 4.33 -7.58
C GLN A 92 15.21 4.29 -6.12
N GLU A 93 15.85 5.34 -5.64
CA GLU A 93 16.32 5.45 -4.26
C GLU A 93 15.16 5.33 -3.27
N LEU A 94 14.10 6.12 -3.47
CA LEU A 94 12.96 6.17 -2.57
C LEU A 94 12.02 4.96 -2.69
N ALA A 95 12.03 4.26 -3.82
CA ALA A 95 11.21 3.06 -4.02
C ALA A 95 11.88 1.77 -3.49
N ALA A 96 13.17 1.83 -3.14
CA ALA A 96 13.93 0.71 -2.60
C ALA A 96 13.63 0.52 -1.11
N ASP A 97 12.51 -0.12 -0.81
CA ASP A 97 11.99 -0.27 0.55
C ASP A 97 12.80 -1.28 1.40
N PRO A 98 13.46 -0.86 2.49
CA PRO A 98 14.16 -1.75 3.41
C PRO A 98 13.27 -2.86 3.98
N ALA A 99 11.98 -2.57 4.25
CA ALA A 99 11.03 -3.54 4.79
C ALA A 99 10.77 -4.71 3.82
N HIS A 100 11.04 -4.51 2.53
CA HIS A 100 10.88 -5.52 1.49
C HIS A 100 12.23 -5.95 0.88
N ASN A 101 13.33 -5.85 1.62
CA ASN A 101 14.70 -6.18 1.18
C ASN A 101 15.18 -5.35 -0.03
N GLY A 102 14.76 -4.08 -0.11
CA GLY A 102 15.11 -3.18 -1.21
C GLY A 102 14.43 -3.50 -2.54
N LYS A 103 13.40 -4.37 -2.56
CA LYS A 103 12.69 -4.71 -3.79
C LYS A 103 11.84 -3.54 -4.26
N VAL A 104 12.14 -3.06 -5.46
CA VAL A 104 11.36 -2.04 -6.15
C VAL A 104 10.18 -2.70 -6.87
N SER A 105 8.96 -2.24 -6.60
CA SER A 105 7.72 -2.68 -7.24
C SER A 105 7.01 -1.51 -7.94
N ALA A 106 6.00 -1.79 -8.77
CA ALA A 106 5.19 -0.72 -9.35
C ALA A 106 4.49 0.13 -8.28
N LYS A 107 4.12 -0.48 -7.15
CA LYS A 107 3.54 0.21 -6.00
C LYS A 107 4.56 1.15 -5.34
N SER A 108 5.73 0.63 -4.96
CA SER A 108 6.75 1.45 -4.28
C SER A 108 7.32 2.55 -5.16
N ARG A 109 7.38 2.34 -6.49
CA ARG A 109 7.70 3.41 -7.45
C ARG A 109 6.65 4.51 -7.45
N ARG A 110 5.36 4.15 -7.43
CA ARG A 110 4.27 5.14 -7.36
C ARG A 110 4.32 5.93 -6.06
N GLU A 111 4.59 5.25 -4.94
CA GLU A 111 4.78 5.92 -3.64
C GLU A 111 5.94 6.91 -3.68
N ALA A 112 7.08 6.53 -4.26
CA ALA A 112 8.23 7.42 -4.46
C ALA A 112 7.90 8.64 -5.33
N GLU A 113 7.18 8.45 -6.44
CA GLU A 113 6.71 9.55 -7.29
C GLU A 113 5.78 10.49 -6.53
N VAL A 114 4.86 9.95 -5.72
CA VAL A 114 3.94 10.72 -4.86
C VAL A 114 4.71 11.54 -3.82
N GLY A 115 5.70 10.96 -3.15
CA GLY A 115 6.55 11.68 -2.21
C GLY A 115 7.30 12.85 -2.88
N LEU A 116 7.93 12.60 -4.03
CA LEU A 116 8.64 13.65 -4.78
C LEU A 116 7.70 14.73 -5.30
N GLU A 117 6.50 14.36 -5.74
CA GLU A 117 5.50 15.34 -6.16
C GLU A 117 5.04 16.23 -4.98
N ALA A 118 4.81 15.64 -3.80
CA ALA A 118 4.48 16.40 -2.60
C ALA A 118 5.60 17.36 -2.18
N GLU A 119 6.85 16.90 -2.27
CA GLU A 119 8.05 17.71 -2.02
C GLU A 119 8.15 18.88 -3.03
N ALA A 120 8.02 18.59 -4.32
CA ALA A 120 8.11 19.57 -5.39
C ALA A 120 6.99 20.64 -5.31
N GLN A 121 5.80 20.25 -4.84
CA GLN A 121 4.68 21.17 -4.59
C GLN A 121 4.82 21.94 -3.27
N GLY A 122 5.86 21.69 -2.47
CA GLY A 122 6.07 22.32 -1.16
C GLY A 122 5.05 21.91 -0.10
N LYS A 123 4.33 20.79 -0.32
CA LYS A 123 3.35 20.24 0.63
C LYS A 123 4.04 19.52 1.78
N ILE A 124 5.24 18.99 1.54
CA ILE A 124 6.10 18.42 2.57
C ILE A 124 7.54 19.01 2.45
N PRO A 125 8.26 19.16 3.57
CA PRO A 125 9.64 19.64 3.58
C PRO A 125 10.64 18.69 2.89
N GLY A 126 11.30 19.15 1.83
CA GLY A 126 12.42 18.43 1.21
C GLY A 126 13.79 18.74 1.83
N PRO A 127 14.82 17.89 1.66
CA PRO A 127 14.78 16.65 0.91
C PRO A 127 14.15 15.48 1.70
N ILE A 128 13.20 14.77 1.10
CA ILE A 128 12.67 13.52 1.68
C ILE A 128 13.67 12.37 1.52
N ARG A 129 13.62 11.42 2.45
CA ARG A 129 14.37 10.16 2.39
C ARG A 129 13.44 9.00 2.64
N ARG A 130 13.82 7.80 2.19
CA ARG A 130 13.10 6.57 2.55
C ARG A 130 13.13 6.41 4.07
N ALA A 131 11.97 6.12 4.68
CA ALA A 131 11.94 5.80 6.10
C ALA A 131 12.65 4.45 6.34
N GLU A 132 13.46 4.39 7.38
CA GLU A 132 14.08 3.14 7.81
C GLU A 132 13.11 2.37 8.72
N LEU A 133 13.29 1.05 8.80
CA LEU A 133 12.62 0.26 9.82
C LEU A 133 13.17 0.62 11.20
N ASP A 134 12.28 0.88 12.15
CA ASP A 134 12.67 0.96 13.56
C ASP A 134 12.97 -0.46 14.06
N ASN A 135 14.26 -0.71 14.28
CA ASN A 135 14.80 -1.98 14.79
C ASN A 135 15.25 -1.88 16.26
N SER A 136 14.79 -0.86 17.00
CA SER A 136 15.13 -0.67 18.41
C SER A 136 14.69 -1.85 19.28
N ASP A 137 13.60 -2.52 18.91
CA ASP A 137 13.23 -3.84 19.41
C ASP A 137 13.46 -4.91 18.31
N PRO A 138 14.50 -5.76 18.43
CA PRO A 138 14.78 -6.80 17.44
C PRO A 138 13.67 -7.85 17.28
N ALA A 139 12.77 -7.98 18.28
CA ALA A 139 11.62 -8.88 18.20
C ALA A 139 10.45 -8.26 17.43
N PHE A 140 10.41 -6.92 17.31
CA PHE A 140 9.31 -6.16 16.71
C PHE A 140 9.83 -5.01 15.87
N GLN A 141 10.19 -5.31 14.62
CA GLN A 141 10.51 -4.28 13.64
C GLN A 141 9.25 -3.47 13.33
N ARG A 142 9.34 -2.15 13.45
CA ARG A 142 8.20 -1.25 13.21
C ARG A 142 8.41 -0.45 11.94
N ASP A 143 7.42 -0.51 11.06
CA ASP A 143 7.31 0.38 9.91
C ASP A 143 7.02 1.81 10.40
N GLN A 144 7.73 2.78 9.85
CA GLN A 144 7.58 4.18 10.19
C GLN A 144 6.97 5.00 9.05
N GLY A 145 6.43 4.34 8.02
CA GLY A 145 5.86 4.97 6.85
C GLY A 145 6.78 4.86 5.63
N GLU A 146 6.45 5.60 4.57
CA GLU A 146 7.19 5.54 3.32
C GLU A 146 8.43 6.45 3.35
N PHE A 147 8.30 7.63 3.97
CA PHE A 147 9.33 8.68 3.94
C PHE A 147 9.56 9.34 5.29
N VAL A 148 10.75 9.93 5.43
CA VAL A 148 11.06 10.94 6.44
C VAL A 148 11.43 12.24 5.75
N ASP A 149 10.82 13.34 6.17
CA ASP A 149 11.05 14.65 5.59
C ASP A 149 12.26 15.38 6.21
N ALA A 150 12.52 16.62 5.78
CA ALA A 150 13.65 17.40 6.30
C ALA A 150 13.50 17.88 7.76
N ASN A 151 12.27 17.88 8.29
CA ASN A 151 11.99 18.20 9.69
C ASN A 151 12.08 16.96 10.59
N GLY A 152 12.19 15.77 10.01
CA GLY A 152 12.17 14.50 10.73
C GLY A 152 10.76 13.95 10.96
N ASP A 153 9.74 14.53 10.32
CA ASP A 153 8.39 13.95 10.33
C ASP A 153 8.34 12.73 9.40
N TYR A 154 7.63 11.70 9.83
CA TYR A 154 7.40 10.47 9.09
C TYR A 154 6.11 10.57 8.26
N TRP A 155 6.14 10.10 7.02
CA TRP A 155 5.05 10.22 6.06
C TRP A 155 4.69 8.88 5.46
N ASP A 156 3.42 8.50 5.59
CA ASP A 156 2.79 7.38 4.89
C ASP A 156 2.07 7.87 3.62
N VAL A 157 1.96 7.01 2.61
CA VAL A 157 1.22 7.29 1.38
C VAL A 157 -0.03 6.42 1.33
N LYS A 158 -1.20 7.05 1.21
CA LYS A 158 -2.47 6.36 0.93
C LYS A 158 -3.00 6.74 -0.45
N SER A 159 -3.41 5.72 -1.20
CA SER A 159 -4.02 5.86 -2.53
C SER A 159 -5.46 5.31 -2.53
N PRO A 160 -6.43 5.97 -1.87
CA PRO A 160 -7.82 5.55 -1.93
C PRO A 160 -8.37 5.61 -3.37
N VAL A 161 -9.28 4.70 -3.72
CA VAL A 161 -9.78 4.58 -5.09
C VAL A 161 -11.30 4.42 -5.10
N ASP A 162 -12.02 5.14 -5.94
CA ASP A 162 -13.42 4.84 -6.30
C ASP A 162 -13.66 4.89 -7.82
N THR A 163 -12.57 5.03 -8.57
CA THR A 163 -12.49 4.79 -10.01
C THR A 163 -11.46 3.72 -10.26
N PHE A 164 -11.63 2.95 -11.34
CA PHE A 164 -10.67 1.89 -11.66
C PHE A 164 -9.31 2.51 -12.00
N PRO A 165 -8.21 2.09 -11.35
CA PRO A 165 -6.89 2.69 -11.56
C PRO A 165 -6.23 2.24 -12.88
N ALA A 166 -6.65 1.09 -13.43
CA ALA A 166 -6.04 0.49 -14.61
C ALA A 166 -7.03 -0.42 -15.36
N GLY A 167 -6.62 -0.86 -16.55
CA GLY A 167 -7.40 -1.79 -17.39
C GLY A 167 -8.45 -1.10 -18.26
N ARG A 168 -9.33 -1.91 -18.87
CA ARG A 168 -10.35 -1.42 -19.83
C ARG A 168 -11.34 -0.42 -19.23
N GLN A 169 -11.50 -0.44 -17.92
CA GLN A 169 -12.41 0.43 -17.19
C GLN A 169 -11.69 1.59 -16.51
N ALA A 170 -10.39 1.81 -16.78
CA ALA A 170 -9.61 2.86 -16.13
C ALA A 170 -10.33 4.22 -16.16
N GLY A 171 -10.40 4.88 -15.00
CA GLY A 171 -11.11 6.15 -14.80
C GLY A 171 -12.65 6.03 -14.69
N GLN A 172 -13.24 4.87 -14.96
CA GLN A 172 -14.68 4.66 -14.75
C GLN A 172 -14.97 4.47 -13.25
N PRO A 173 -16.14 4.89 -12.75
CA PRO A 173 -16.54 4.64 -11.37
C PRO A 173 -16.57 3.15 -11.04
N MET A 174 -16.08 2.80 -9.86
CA MET A 174 -16.21 1.46 -9.31
C MET A 174 -17.64 1.24 -8.80
N PRO A 175 -18.27 0.10 -9.11
CA PRO A 175 -19.59 -0.25 -8.58
C PRO A 175 -19.63 -0.23 -7.05
N GLU A 176 -20.79 0.08 -6.48
CA GLU A 176 -21.01 -0.03 -5.04
C GLU A 176 -20.73 -1.46 -4.53
N GLY A 177 -20.17 -1.58 -3.33
CA GLY A 177 -19.77 -2.86 -2.74
C GLY A 177 -18.51 -3.49 -3.35
N THR A 178 -17.89 -2.87 -4.37
CA THR A 178 -16.59 -3.35 -4.87
C THR A 178 -15.54 -3.28 -3.77
N ARG A 179 -14.88 -4.40 -3.50
CA ARG A 179 -13.81 -4.47 -2.49
C ARG A 179 -12.71 -3.43 -2.78
N GLY A 180 -12.32 -2.68 -1.76
CA GLY A 180 -11.27 -1.67 -1.86
C GLY A 180 -11.73 -0.35 -2.49
N ARG A 181 -13.00 -0.22 -2.87
CA ARG A 181 -13.60 1.08 -3.19
C ARG A 181 -13.56 1.97 -1.96
N TYR A 182 -13.35 3.27 -2.16
CA TYR A 182 -13.36 4.29 -1.13
C TYR A 182 -14.63 4.18 -0.28
N ASP A 183 -14.38 4.07 1.02
CA ASP A 183 -15.35 4.26 2.08
C ASP A 183 -14.79 5.35 3.00
N GLY A 184 -15.57 6.40 3.24
CA GLY A 184 -15.11 7.56 3.99
C GLY A 184 -14.80 7.25 5.45
N ASN A 185 -15.57 6.37 6.09
CA ASN A 185 -15.36 6.02 7.50
C ASN A 185 -14.14 5.11 7.65
N GLU A 186 -13.99 4.11 6.78
CA GLU A 186 -12.83 3.22 6.79
C GLU A 186 -11.54 3.98 6.49
N THR A 187 -11.58 4.90 5.50
CA THR A 187 -10.41 5.71 5.16
C THR A 187 -10.05 6.65 6.30
N GLU A 188 -11.01 7.36 6.89
CA GLU A 188 -10.78 8.25 8.03
C GLU A 188 -10.22 7.52 9.26
N GLN A 189 -10.71 6.32 9.55
CA GLN A 189 -10.16 5.50 10.64
C GLN A 189 -8.70 5.14 10.37
N LYS A 190 -8.36 4.69 9.16
CA LYS A 190 -6.96 4.39 8.80
C LYS A 190 -6.07 5.61 8.94
N LEU A 191 -6.51 6.78 8.50
CA LEU A 191 -5.75 8.03 8.67
C LEU A 191 -5.54 8.35 10.15
N SER A 192 -6.56 8.13 10.97
CA SER A 192 -6.47 8.34 12.43
C SER A 192 -5.47 7.37 13.07
N ASP A 193 -5.43 6.12 12.63
CA ASP A 193 -4.49 5.11 13.12
C ASP A 193 -3.04 5.47 12.75
N GLU A 194 -2.77 5.89 11.50
CA GLU A 194 -1.43 6.33 11.07
C GLU A 194 -0.95 7.54 11.89
N VAL A 195 -1.84 8.53 12.06
CA VAL A 195 -1.55 9.74 12.82
C VAL A 195 -1.33 9.46 14.31
N ALA A 196 -2.13 8.57 14.91
CA ALA A 196 -1.93 8.11 16.27
C ALA A 196 -0.61 7.34 16.44
N GLY A 197 -0.16 6.66 15.38
CA GLY A 197 1.16 6.03 15.27
C GLY A 197 2.33 7.01 15.12
N GLY A 198 2.08 8.33 15.08
CA GLY A 198 3.10 9.36 14.95
C GLY A 198 3.48 9.69 13.50
N GLN A 199 2.71 9.21 12.52
CA GLN A 199 2.94 9.49 11.11
C GLN A 199 2.06 10.66 10.63
N ARG A 200 2.44 11.23 9.51
CA ARG A 200 1.63 12.13 8.69
C ARG A 200 1.27 11.40 7.40
N VAL A 201 0.27 11.89 6.66
CA VAL A 201 -0.22 11.15 5.48
C VAL A 201 -0.27 12.02 4.23
N ILE A 202 0.23 11.46 3.12
CA ILE A 202 0.07 11.98 1.77
C ILE A 202 -1.04 11.17 1.09
N ILE A 203 -2.08 11.85 0.60
CA ILE A 203 -3.15 11.23 -0.18
C ILE A 203 -2.86 11.38 -1.67
N ASP A 204 -2.60 10.27 -2.36
CA ASP A 204 -2.62 10.19 -3.82
C ASP A 204 -4.09 10.10 -4.28
N SER A 205 -4.67 11.24 -4.65
CA SER A 205 -6.10 11.33 -4.99
C SER A 205 -6.43 10.98 -6.44
N LYS A 206 -5.44 10.53 -7.24
CA LYS A 206 -5.57 10.33 -8.69
C LYS A 206 -6.76 9.46 -9.12
N ASN A 207 -7.16 8.50 -8.29
CA ASN A 207 -8.25 7.57 -8.59
C ASN A 207 -9.49 7.79 -7.70
N LEU A 208 -9.59 8.96 -7.06
CA LEU A 208 -10.80 9.44 -6.42
C LEU A 208 -11.62 10.30 -7.39
N SER A 209 -12.91 10.06 -7.42
CA SER A 209 -13.89 10.94 -8.04
C SER A 209 -13.91 12.27 -7.28
N PRO A 210 -14.29 13.38 -7.94
CA PRO A 210 -14.39 14.68 -7.28
C PRO A 210 -15.29 14.68 -6.03
N GLY A 211 -16.35 13.86 -6.04
CA GLY A 211 -17.27 13.73 -4.90
C GLY A 211 -16.62 13.08 -3.68
N SER A 212 -15.90 11.98 -3.89
CA SER A 212 -15.19 11.26 -2.82
C SER A 212 -13.98 12.04 -2.30
N LEU A 213 -13.27 12.76 -3.18
CA LEU A 213 -12.20 13.67 -2.76
C LEU A 213 -12.73 14.82 -1.90
N ALA A 214 -13.86 15.42 -2.29
CA ALA A 214 -14.52 16.44 -1.47
C ALA A 214 -15.02 15.88 -0.12
N ASP A 215 -15.48 14.62 -0.09
CA ASP A 215 -15.84 13.95 1.16
C ASP A 215 -14.65 13.75 2.09
N LEU A 216 -13.55 13.19 1.57
CA LEU A 216 -12.34 12.95 2.34
C LEU A 216 -11.74 14.25 2.88
N LYS A 217 -11.70 15.31 2.07
CA LYS A 217 -11.25 16.65 2.50
C LYS A 217 -12.12 17.18 3.64
N ARG A 218 -13.45 17.07 3.56
CA ARG A 218 -14.35 17.49 4.64
C ARG A 218 -14.08 16.72 5.93
N ARG A 219 -13.93 15.40 5.86
CA ARG A 219 -13.63 14.54 7.02
C ARG A 219 -12.33 14.94 7.70
N VAL A 220 -11.24 15.07 6.92
CA VAL A 220 -9.94 15.52 7.43
C VAL A 220 -10.05 16.89 8.10
N SER A 221 -10.67 17.88 7.44
CA SER A 221 -10.82 19.23 8.01
C SER A 221 -11.75 19.31 9.22
N GLY A 222 -12.69 18.36 9.34
CA GLY A 222 -13.61 18.27 10.47
C GLY A 222 -13.04 17.51 11.66
N ASN A 223 -11.87 16.89 11.51
CA ASN A 223 -11.21 16.09 12.52
C ASN A 223 -9.89 16.79 12.96
N PRO A 224 -9.85 17.40 14.16
CA PRO A 224 -8.69 18.18 14.61
C PRO A 224 -7.43 17.33 14.81
N ASP A 225 -7.57 16.01 14.97
CA ASP A 225 -6.41 15.13 15.08
C ASP A 225 -5.73 14.91 13.72
N LEU A 226 -6.49 15.01 12.61
CA LEU A 226 -6.00 14.85 11.24
C LEU A 226 -5.60 16.17 10.57
N ASP A 227 -6.24 17.28 10.98
CA ASP A 227 -6.00 18.59 10.38
C ASP A 227 -4.52 19.01 10.49
N GLY A 228 -3.97 19.51 9.38
CA GLY A 228 -2.54 19.84 9.26
C GLY A 228 -1.55 18.66 9.25
N LYS A 229 -2.02 17.41 9.38
CA LYS A 229 -1.19 16.19 9.32
C LYS A 229 -1.44 15.35 8.07
N VAL A 230 -2.48 15.68 7.31
CA VAL A 230 -2.82 15.03 6.04
C VAL A 230 -2.72 16.04 4.91
N VAL A 231 -1.99 15.70 3.85
CA VAL A 231 -1.85 16.51 2.63
C VAL A 231 -2.43 15.76 1.43
N PHE A 232 -3.03 16.47 0.49
CA PHE A 232 -3.65 15.89 -0.70
C PHE A 232 -2.84 16.24 -1.94
N LEU A 233 -2.54 15.27 -2.80
CA LEU A 233 -2.03 15.49 -4.16
C LEU A 233 -3.16 15.37 -5.16
N GLU A 234 -3.27 16.35 -6.05
CA GLU A 234 -4.36 16.53 -7.02
C GLU A 234 -3.79 16.84 -8.40
#